data_AF-A0A7C7RGD8-F1
#
_entry.id   AF-A0A7C7RGD8-F1
#
_cell.length_a   1.000
_cell.length_b   1.000
_cell.length_c   1.000
_cell.angle_alpha   90.00
_cell.angle_beta   90.00
_cell.angle_gamma   90.00
#
_symmetry.space_group_name_H-M   'P 1'
#
loop_
_entity.id
_entity.type
_entity.pdbx_description
1 polymer ?
#
loop_
_entity_poly.entity_id
_entity_poly.type
_entity_poly.pdbx_seq_one_letter_code
_entity_poly.pdbx_strand_id
1 'polypeptide(L)'
;MQKPQIVRKPAPFKVDGLAIPYPEFVPRLFNLCLSLGFRKELIMPSRAFCSDENQGLPIILMTKHFGTFPFNHGRVGGIIASDRHGPHAHHGVDSVILQASHVGYDPNTGIYGKFIRPRMGGATASDSCGKIAHVIRPYIEQYEFAREQIFLHQDNSGRKLITIKNSFLDFTSQPVKKGLVLLLEKIAEVDEARRIVPVASLSTSQTFAVAEDFGRRLDDAGYLWKGEAGECIGKYLFADLFQFREDFRDNDDSILLERSLAEFMPTIVTSANPPLKAAIIIIQLEFTRIVESIHWGGEYAGKNLLYITGLNIDISEFEGFPATTYFVPWAAYVQLSGDAPEDYSHPLEQDHLFKLIMEQKIENPAQIDLKDEISRMLQAPRFDIRSPQE
;
A
#
# COMPACT_ATOMS: atom_id res chain seq x y z
N MET A 1 -11.08 34.14 7.80
CA MET A 1 -10.45 33.47 6.64
C MET A 1 -10.24 32.01 7.01
N GLN A 2 -10.71 31.08 6.19
CA GLN A 2 -10.49 29.65 6.40
C GLN A 2 -9.01 29.35 6.11
N LYS A 3 -8.33 28.66 7.03
CA LYS A 3 -6.91 28.33 6.86
C LYS A 3 -6.77 27.43 5.62
N PRO A 4 -5.82 27.69 4.71
CA PRO A 4 -5.63 26.83 3.54
C PRO A 4 -5.36 25.40 4.02
N GLN A 5 -6.09 24.44 3.44
CA GLN A 5 -5.92 23.03 3.72
C GLN A 5 -4.74 22.49 2.92
N ILE A 6 -3.77 21.87 3.60
CA ILE A 6 -2.70 21.11 2.94
C ILE A 6 -3.28 19.73 2.64
N VAL A 7 -3.27 19.33 1.36
CA VAL A 7 -3.77 18.02 0.91
C VAL A 7 -2.57 17.14 0.59
N ARG A 8 -2.43 16.03 1.32
CA ARG A 8 -1.42 15.02 1.01
C ARG A 8 -1.89 14.19 -0.18
N LYS A 9 -1.04 14.06 -1.20
CA LYS A 9 -1.32 13.22 -2.37
C LYS A 9 -0.33 12.07 -2.45
N PRO A 10 -0.78 10.84 -2.75
CA PRO A 10 0.12 9.74 -3.09
C PRO A 10 0.99 10.11 -4.29
N ALA A 11 2.25 9.72 -4.27
CA ALA A 11 3.14 9.85 -5.42
C ALA A 11 2.69 8.92 -6.57
N PRO A 12 3.10 9.19 -7.82
CA PRO A 12 2.90 8.26 -8.91
C PRO A 12 3.51 6.88 -8.61
N PHE A 13 2.82 5.83 -9.02
CA PHE A 13 3.28 4.44 -8.95
C PHE A 13 2.83 3.73 -10.23
N LYS A 14 3.78 3.26 -11.03
CA LYS A 14 3.54 2.51 -12.26
C LYS A 14 3.78 1.03 -12.00
N VAL A 15 2.88 0.18 -12.50
CA VAL A 15 3.04 -1.28 -12.50
C VAL A 15 3.45 -1.75 -13.90
N ASP A 16 2.75 -1.24 -14.91
CA ASP A 16 2.93 -1.64 -16.31
C ASP A 16 4.38 -1.48 -16.77
N GLY A 17 4.95 -2.57 -17.28
CA GLY A 17 6.32 -2.61 -17.80
C GLY A 17 7.43 -2.59 -16.74
N LEU A 18 7.10 -2.53 -15.44
CA LEU A 18 8.09 -2.42 -14.36
C LEU A 18 8.14 -3.65 -13.43
N ALA A 19 7.31 -4.66 -13.67
CA ALA A 19 7.30 -5.89 -12.87
C ALA A 19 8.46 -6.82 -13.26
N ILE A 20 9.28 -7.20 -12.28
CA ILE A 20 10.45 -8.08 -12.45
C ILE A 20 10.19 -9.38 -11.70
N PRO A 21 10.27 -10.57 -12.33
CA PRO A 21 10.20 -11.84 -11.62
C PRO A 21 11.27 -11.91 -10.51
N TYR A 22 10.91 -12.38 -9.32
CA TYR A 22 11.86 -12.47 -8.21
C TYR A 22 13.17 -13.23 -8.52
N PRO A 23 13.16 -14.34 -9.30
CA PRO A 23 14.39 -15.00 -9.73
C PRO A 23 15.36 -14.13 -10.54
N GLU A 24 14.87 -13.10 -11.23
CA GLU A 24 15.70 -12.10 -11.91
C GLU A 24 16.01 -10.91 -11.02
N PHE A 25 15.04 -10.46 -10.23
CA PHE A 25 15.18 -9.27 -9.39
C PHE A 25 16.24 -9.44 -8.31
N VAL A 26 16.24 -10.54 -7.56
CA VAL A 26 17.15 -10.72 -6.42
C VAL A 26 18.63 -10.74 -6.82
N PRO A 27 19.08 -11.48 -7.86
CA PRO A 27 20.48 -11.39 -8.27
C PRO A 27 20.85 -10.00 -8.80
N ARG A 28 19.93 -9.31 -9.50
CA ARG A 28 20.14 -7.92 -9.92
C ARG A 28 20.30 -6.98 -8.72
N LEU A 29 19.47 -7.15 -7.68
CA LEU A 29 19.59 -6.39 -6.43
C LEU A 29 20.93 -6.64 -5.74
N PHE A 30 21.36 -7.89 -5.65
CA PHE A 30 22.68 -8.23 -5.09
C PHE A 30 23.81 -7.54 -5.88
N ASN A 31 23.76 -7.62 -7.21
CA ASN A 31 24.75 -6.98 -8.09
C ASN A 31 24.71 -5.45 -8.00
N LEU A 32 23.53 -4.84 -7.80
CA LEU A 32 23.40 -3.41 -7.52
C LEU A 32 24.15 -3.03 -6.24
N CYS A 33 24.00 -3.81 -5.16
CA CYS A 33 24.73 -3.58 -3.92
C CYS A 33 26.25 -3.59 -4.18
N LEU A 34 26.76 -4.56 -4.94
CA LEU A 34 28.18 -4.63 -5.29
C LEU A 34 28.62 -3.41 -6.12
N SER A 35 27.81 -2.96 -7.07
CA SER A 35 28.10 -1.77 -7.89
C SER A 35 28.15 -0.48 -7.05
N LEU A 36 27.41 -0.43 -5.94
CA LEU A 36 27.40 0.66 -4.97
C LEU A 36 28.56 0.57 -3.95
N GLY A 37 29.44 -0.44 -4.06
CA GLY A 37 30.59 -0.62 -3.18
C GLY A 37 30.34 -1.46 -1.93
N PHE A 38 29.22 -2.18 -1.85
CA PHE A 38 28.95 -3.10 -0.75
C PHE A 38 29.90 -4.30 -0.81
N ARG A 39 30.34 -4.79 0.35
CA ARG A 39 31.28 -5.91 0.44
C ARG A 39 30.50 -7.20 0.52
N LYS A 40 30.52 -7.96 -0.58
CA LYS A 40 29.84 -9.25 -0.78
C LYS A 40 29.60 -10.09 0.49
N GLU A 41 30.64 -10.43 1.25
CA GLU A 41 30.56 -11.34 2.42
C GLU A 41 30.08 -10.65 3.72
N LEU A 42 29.84 -9.34 3.68
CA LEU A 42 29.52 -8.52 4.85
C LEU A 42 28.16 -7.81 4.72
N ILE A 43 27.39 -8.16 3.69
CA ILE A 43 26.03 -7.66 3.48
C ILE A 43 25.08 -8.45 4.37
N MET A 44 24.40 -7.74 5.27
CA MET A 44 23.25 -8.29 5.99
C MET A 44 21.97 -7.88 5.26
N PRO A 45 21.31 -8.81 4.54
CA PRO A 45 20.00 -8.54 3.96
C PRO A 45 18.93 -8.54 5.04
N SER A 46 17.89 -7.78 4.80
CA SER A 46 16.68 -7.77 5.59
C SER A 46 15.44 -7.65 4.71
N ARG A 47 14.36 -8.24 5.19
CA ARG A 47 13.06 -8.19 4.54
C ARG A 47 11.99 -7.61 5.46
N ALA A 48 11.07 -6.85 4.87
CA ALA A 48 9.84 -6.40 5.48
C ALA A 48 8.64 -6.74 4.61
N PHE A 49 8.32 -8.03 4.57
CA PHE A 49 7.18 -8.60 3.85
C PHE A 49 6.07 -9.01 4.82
N CYS A 50 4.87 -9.18 4.27
CA CYS A 50 3.75 -9.79 4.98
C CYS A 50 4.10 -11.22 5.43
N SER A 51 3.40 -11.72 6.44
CA SER A 51 3.55 -13.09 6.96
C SER A 51 2.83 -14.16 6.13
N ASP A 52 2.22 -13.77 5.01
CA ASP A 52 1.50 -14.65 4.08
C ASP A 52 2.45 -15.69 3.45
N GLU A 53 2.00 -16.92 3.24
CA GLU A 53 2.86 -18.02 2.78
C GLU A 53 3.44 -17.78 1.38
N ASN A 54 2.70 -17.05 0.54
CA ASN A 54 3.14 -16.72 -0.82
C ASN A 54 4.33 -15.74 -0.85
N GLN A 55 4.71 -15.15 0.29
CA GLN A 55 5.92 -14.34 0.44
C GLN A 55 7.18 -15.17 0.78
N GLY A 56 7.06 -16.50 0.92
CA GLY A 56 8.16 -17.38 1.29
C GLY A 56 9.25 -17.54 0.20
N LEU A 57 8.85 -17.63 -1.08
CA LEU A 57 9.80 -17.78 -2.18
C LEU A 57 10.76 -16.57 -2.32
N PRO A 58 10.30 -15.31 -2.25
CA PRO A 58 11.15 -14.14 -2.10
C PRO A 58 12.26 -14.30 -1.05
N ILE A 59 11.93 -14.82 0.14
CA ILE A 59 12.88 -15.01 1.25
C ILE A 59 13.94 -16.04 0.87
N ILE A 60 13.53 -17.17 0.27
CA ILE A 60 14.44 -18.23 -0.18
C ILE A 60 15.44 -17.69 -1.22
N LEU A 61 14.95 -16.92 -2.19
CA LEU A 61 15.80 -16.34 -3.23
C LEU A 61 16.79 -15.32 -2.66
N MET A 62 16.35 -14.49 -1.69
CA MET A 62 17.27 -13.60 -0.96
C MET A 62 18.36 -14.40 -0.25
N THR A 63 18.00 -15.45 0.50
CA THR A 63 18.97 -16.32 1.18
C THR A 63 19.97 -16.91 0.19
N LYS A 64 19.49 -17.41 -0.95
CA LYS A 64 20.33 -18.00 -2.00
C LYS A 64 21.37 -17.02 -2.53
N HIS A 65 21.00 -15.76 -2.76
CA HIS A 65 21.88 -14.80 -3.43
C HIS A 65 22.77 -13.99 -2.47
N PHE A 66 22.30 -13.72 -1.25
CA PHE A 66 23.07 -13.00 -0.23
C PHE A 66 23.87 -13.93 0.69
N GLY A 67 23.67 -15.25 0.60
CA GLY A 67 24.42 -16.25 1.37
C GLY A 67 24.00 -16.39 2.84
N THR A 68 23.02 -15.60 3.29
CA THR A 68 22.48 -15.66 4.66
C THR A 68 20.99 -15.36 4.68
N PHE A 69 20.28 -15.88 5.69
CA PHE A 69 18.86 -15.62 5.83
C PHE A 69 18.61 -14.14 6.13
N PRO A 70 17.64 -13.49 5.46
CA PRO A 70 17.38 -12.08 5.69
C PRO A 70 16.81 -11.85 7.10
N PHE A 71 17.36 -10.85 7.78
CA PHE A 71 16.83 -10.37 9.05
C PHE A 71 15.36 -9.94 8.86
N ASN A 72 14.51 -10.25 9.83
CA ASN A 72 13.08 -9.95 9.76
C ASN A 72 12.75 -8.56 10.33
N HIS A 73 12.57 -7.56 9.47
CA HIS A 73 11.97 -6.26 9.83
C HIS A 73 10.43 -6.25 9.74
N GLY A 74 9.85 -7.22 9.03
CA GLY A 74 8.45 -7.19 8.65
C GLY A 74 7.46 -7.46 9.78
N ARG A 75 6.35 -6.74 9.71
CA ARG A 75 5.07 -7.03 10.35
C ARG A 75 4.01 -7.24 9.27
N VAL A 76 2.84 -7.74 9.66
CA VAL A 76 1.72 -8.01 8.74
C VAL A 76 1.34 -6.76 7.94
N GLY A 77 1.06 -6.92 6.64
CA GLY A 77 0.70 -5.81 5.75
C GLY A 77 1.88 -5.07 5.11
N GLY A 78 3.13 -5.51 5.35
CA GLY A 78 4.33 -4.89 4.78
C GLY A 78 4.86 -3.71 5.61
N ILE A 79 4.49 -3.64 6.89
CA ILE A 79 4.94 -2.63 7.85
C ILE A 79 6.34 -2.99 8.39
N ILE A 80 7.22 -2.00 8.55
CA ILE A 80 8.54 -2.18 9.15
C ILE A 80 8.51 -1.94 10.67
N ALA A 81 9.10 -2.86 11.43
CA ALA A 81 9.38 -2.68 12.85
C ALA A 81 10.66 -1.83 13.03
N SER A 82 10.53 -0.50 13.16
CA SER A 82 11.69 0.42 13.27
C SER A 82 12.53 0.20 14.53
N ASP A 83 11.94 -0.40 15.58
CA ASP A 83 12.64 -0.85 16.78
C ASP A 83 13.70 -1.93 16.49
N ARG A 84 13.70 -2.53 15.29
CA ARG A 84 14.66 -3.55 14.88
C ARG A 84 15.84 -3.02 14.07
N HIS A 85 15.92 -1.71 13.82
CA HIS A 85 17.05 -1.09 13.12
C HIS A 85 18.39 -1.38 13.80
N GLY A 86 18.45 -1.20 15.12
CA GLY A 86 19.67 -1.41 15.90
C GLY A 86 20.19 -2.86 15.83
N PRO A 87 19.37 -3.85 16.19
CA PRO A 87 19.73 -5.26 16.03
C PRO A 87 20.18 -5.61 14.60
N HIS A 88 19.44 -5.18 13.58
CA HIS A 88 19.82 -5.45 12.20
C HIS A 88 21.17 -4.82 11.83
N ALA A 89 21.37 -3.55 12.17
CA ALA A 89 22.60 -2.84 11.89
C ALA A 89 23.81 -3.54 12.53
N HIS A 90 23.67 -4.15 13.72
CA HIS A 90 24.77 -4.86 14.37
C HIS A 90 25.16 -6.18 13.71
N HIS A 91 24.32 -6.74 12.84
CA HIS A 91 24.54 -8.07 12.25
C HIS A 91 25.35 -8.03 10.93
N GLY A 92 25.67 -6.84 10.41
CA GLY A 92 26.46 -6.69 9.18
C GLY A 92 27.27 -5.40 9.15
N VAL A 93 28.22 -5.32 8.22
CA VAL A 93 28.96 -4.07 7.98
C VAL A 93 28.27 -3.24 6.91
N ASP A 94 27.65 -3.91 5.93
CA ASP A 94 26.77 -3.30 4.94
C ASP A 94 25.35 -3.86 5.11
N SER A 95 24.32 -3.04 4.89
CA SER A 95 22.93 -3.38 5.21
C SER A 95 22.02 -3.18 4.01
N VAL A 96 21.15 -4.16 3.73
CA VAL A 96 20.14 -4.04 2.67
C VAL A 96 18.77 -4.29 3.29
N ILE A 97 17.83 -3.38 3.11
CA ILE A 97 16.44 -3.54 3.56
C ILE A 97 15.56 -3.59 2.32
N LEU A 98 14.85 -4.70 2.12
CA LEU A 98 13.85 -4.85 1.07
C LEU A 98 12.46 -4.90 1.71
N GLN A 99 11.66 -3.88 1.47
CA GLN A 99 10.29 -3.79 1.96
C GLN A 99 9.31 -3.93 0.81
N ALA A 100 8.24 -4.69 1.06
CA ALA A 100 7.16 -4.79 0.10
C ALA A 100 5.82 -4.96 0.80
N SER A 101 4.83 -4.19 0.35
CA SER A 101 3.44 -4.63 0.44
C SER A 101 3.16 -5.64 -0.67
N HIS A 102 2.04 -6.36 -0.60
CA HIS A 102 1.73 -7.39 -1.59
C HIS A 102 0.26 -7.42 -1.98
N VAL A 103 0.00 -7.89 -3.19
CA VAL A 103 -1.33 -8.04 -3.75
C VAL A 103 -1.38 -9.23 -4.70
N GLY A 104 -2.46 -10.02 -4.63
CA GLY A 104 -2.71 -11.06 -5.61
C GLY A 104 -3.11 -10.49 -6.97
N TYR A 105 -2.74 -11.16 -8.05
CA TYR A 105 -3.13 -10.78 -9.40
C TYR A 105 -3.51 -12.02 -10.21
N ASP A 106 -4.68 -11.96 -10.85
CA ASP A 106 -5.12 -12.99 -11.79
C ASP A 106 -4.76 -12.57 -13.22
N PRO A 107 -3.80 -13.25 -13.87
CA PRO A 107 -3.35 -12.89 -15.21
C PRO A 107 -4.42 -13.11 -16.29
N ASN A 108 -5.45 -13.92 -16.04
CA ASN A 108 -6.50 -14.18 -17.02
C ASN A 108 -7.54 -13.05 -17.05
N THR A 109 -7.85 -12.48 -15.89
CA THR A 109 -8.89 -11.46 -15.75
C THR A 109 -8.33 -10.05 -15.59
N GLY A 110 -7.05 -9.91 -15.24
CA GLY A 110 -6.42 -8.64 -14.92
C GLY A 110 -6.85 -8.07 -13.56
N ILE A 111 -7.53 -8.87 -12.73
CA ILE A 111 -8.10 -8.42 -11.45
C ILE A 111 -7.07 -8.57 -10.32
N TYR A 112 -7.00 -7.54 -9.48
CA TYR A 112 -6.15 -7.52 -8.29
C TYR A 112 -6.92 -7.93 -7.03
N GLY A 113 -6.17 -8.47 -6.06
CA GLY A 113 -6.62 -8.70 -4.68
C GLY A 113 -6.95 -10.15 -4.34
N LYS A 114 -6.86 -11.07 -5.29
CA LYS A 114 -7.17 -12.50 -5.09
C LYS A 114 -5.98 -13.39 -5.41
N PHE A 115 -5.87 -14.49 -4.67
CA PHE A 115 -4.86 -15.52 -4.86
C PHE A 115 -5.46 -16.90 -4.58
N ILE A 116 -5.18 -17.87 -5.45
CA ILE A 116 -5.59 -19.28 -5.28
C ILE A 116 -4.67 -19.94 -4.26
N ARG A 117 -5.26 -20.43 -3.16
CA ARG A 117 -4.49 -21.03 -2.06
C ARG A 117 -4.20 -22.50 -2.39
N PRO A 118 -2.93 -22.92 -2.56
CA PRO A 118 -2.59 -24.26 -3.05
C PRO A 118 -2.94 -25.40 -2.08
N ARG A 119 -3.20 -25.07 -0.80
CA ARG A 119 -3.60 -26.03 0.23
C ARG A 119 -5.11 -26.11 0.46
N MET A 120 -5.92 -25.35 -0.28
CA MET A 120 -7.37 -25.41 -0.21
C MET A 120 -7.93 -26.27 -1.35
N GLY A 121 -8.94 -27.09 -1.05
CA GLY A 121 -9.63 -27.87 -2.08
C GLY A 121 -10.28 -26.97 -3.14
N GLY A 122 -10.36 -27.45 -4.39
CA GLY A 122 -11.18 -26.85 -5.44
C GLY A 122 -10.69 -25.49 -5.97
N ALA A 123 -9.38 -25.21 -5.98
CA ALA A 123 -8.81 -23.94 -6.48
C ALA A 123 -9.45 -22.70 -5.81
N THR A 124 -9.67 -22.77 -4.50
CA THR A 124 -10.31 -21.69 -3.75
C THR A 124 -9.46 -20.42 -3.75
N ALA A 125 -9.98 -19.35 -4.34
CA ALA A 125 -9.38 -18.01 -4.30
C ALA A 125 -9.77 -17.26 -3.01
N SER A 126 -8.81 -16.59 -2.39
CA SER A 126 -9.01 -15.75 -1.20
C SER A 126 -8.24 -14.43 -1.31
N ASP A 127 -8.46 -13.52 -0.38
CA ASP A 127 -7.80 -12.21 -0.39
C ASP A 127 -6.27 -12.32 -0.27
N SER A 128 -5.55 -11.52 -1.06
CA SER A 128 -4.11 -11.28 -0.95
C SER A 128 -3.83 -9.81 -1.25
N CYS A 129 -3.31 -9.00 -0.33
CA CYS A 129 -3.03 -9.25 1.09
C CYS A 129 -4.30 -9.37 1.94
N GLY A 130 -4.44 -10.45 2.73
CA GLY A 130 -5.60 -10.66 3.61
C GLY A 130 -5.80 -9.56 4.67
N LYS A 131 -4.72 -9.06 5.29
CA LYS A 131 -4.83 -7.98 6.30
C LYS A 131 -5.27 -6.66 5.67
N ILE A 132 -4.69 -6.27 4.53
CA ILE A 132 -5.08 -5.02 3.84
C ILE A 132 -6.54 -5.11 3.38
N ALA A 133 -6.93 -6.23 2.77
CA ALA A 133 -8.31 -6.46 2.35
C ALA A 133 -9.30 -6.38 3.52
N HIS A 134 -8.95 -6.98 4.67
CA HIS A 134 -9.76 -6.89 5.88
C HIS A 134 -9.94 -5.45 6.37
N VAL A 135 -8.87 -4.66 6.36
CA VAL A 135 -8.89 -3.26 6.81
C VAL A 135 -9.78 -2.38 5.93
N ILE A 136 -9.69 -2.53 4.61
CA ILE A 136 -10.43 -1.65 3.67
C ILE A 136 -11.89 -2.07 3.48
N ARG A 137 -12.24 -3.33 3.75
CA ARG A 137 -13.56 -3.91 3.47
C ARG A 137 -14.73 -3.12 4.10
N PRO A 138 -14.71 -2.73 5.39
CA PRO A 138 -15.80 -1.95 5.96
C PRO A 138 -16.00 -0.57 5.31
N TYR A 139 -14.93 0.00 4.73
CA TYR A 139 -14.98 1.28 4.03
C TYR A 139 -15.55 1.11 2.62
N ILE A 140 -15.19 0.02 1.92
CA ILE A 140 -15.76 -0.34 0.63
C ILE A 140 -17.27 -0.55 0.77
N GLU A 141 -17.71 -1.33 1.76
CA GLU A 141 -19.13 -1.60 2.01
C GLU A 141 -19.93 -0.31 2.29
N GLN A 142 -19.37 0.61 3.08
CA GLN A 142 -19.99 1.91 3.34
C GLN A 142 -20.04 2.81 2.09
N TYR A 143 -18.99 2.81 1.28
CA TYR A 143 -18.94 3.56 0.03
C TYR A 143 -19.95 3.02 -0.97
N GLU A 144 -20.02 1.71 -1.17
CA GLU A 144 -21.01 1.05 -2.04
C GLU A 144 -22.44 1.37 -1.58
N PHE A 145 -22.70 1.26 -0.28
CA PHE A 145 -23.99 1.64 0.28
C PHE A 145 -24.31 3.13 0.02
N ALA A 146 -23.35 4.04 0.19
CA ALA A 146 -23.58 5.46 -0.10
C ALA A 146 -23.89 5.71 -1.60
N ARG A 147 -23.18 5.03 -2.51
CA ARG A 147 -23.39 5.14 -3.95
C ARG A 147 -24.78 4.73 -4.39
N GLU A 148 -25.39 3.77 -3.69
CA GLU A 148 -26.72 3.25 -3.99
C GLU A 148 -27.84 4.03 -3.29
N GLN A 149 -27.53 4.79 -2.24
CA GLN A 149 -28.51 5.43 -1.38
C GLN A 149 -28.54 6.96 -1.47
N ILE A 150 -27.66 7.55 -2.28
CA ILE A 150 -27.68 8.98 -2.63
C ILE A 150 -28.22 9.08 -4.06
N PHE A 151 -29.21 9.95 -4.28
CA PHE A 151 -29.92 10.05 -5.56
C PHE A 151 -29.72 11.41 -6.19
N LEU A 152 -29.46 11.42 -7.49
CA LEU A 152 -29.41 12.62 -8.33
C LEU A 152 -30.68 12.65 -9.19
N HIS A 153 -31.36 13.80 -9.23
CA HIS A 153 -32.60 13.96 -10.00
C HIS A 153 -32.80 15.41 -10.43
N GLN A 154 -33.77 15.61 -11.30
CA GLN A 154 -34.20 16.90 -11.78
C GLN A 154 -35.69 17.06 -11.56
N ASP A 155 -36.10 18.20 -11.01
CA ASP A 155 -37.52 18.51 -10.85
C ASP A 155 -38.15 19.01 -12.17
N ASN A 156 -39.47 19.18 -12.17
CA ASN A 156 -40.22 19.66 -13.34
C ASN A 156 -39.83 21.08 -13.79
N SER A 157 -39.15 21.86 -12.94
CA SER A 157 -38.63 23.19 -13.27
C SER A 157 -37.24 23.16 -13.90
N GLY A 158 -36.64 21.97 -14.03
CA GLY A 158 -35.30 21.77 -14.53
C GLY A 158 -34.21 21.94 -13.47
N ARG A 159 -34.56 22.09 -12.19
CA ARG A 159 -33.59 22.26 -11.11
C ARG A 159 -32.89 20.94 -10.82
N LYS A 160 -31.57 20.97 -10.76
CA LYS A 160 -30.71 19.82 -10.43
C LYS A 160 -30.68 19.62 -8.92
N LEU A 161 -31.07 18.44 -8.47
CA LEU A 161 -31.27 18.11 -7.06
C LEU A 161 -30.50 16.85 -6.66
N ILE A 162 -30.12 16.80 -5.38
CA ILE A 162 -29.52 15.62 -4.76
C ILE A 162 -30.25 15.28 -3.47
N THR A 163 -30.66 14.01 -3.33
CA THR A 163 -31.30 13.47 -2.13
C THR A 163 -30.31 12.59 -1.38
N ILE A 164 -30.08 12.91 -0.11
CA ILE A 164 -29.03 12.31 0.72
C ILE A 164 -29.65 11.79 2.03
N LYS A 165 -29.33 10.55 2.41
CA LYS A 165 -29.73 10.02 3.73
C LYS A 165 -29.08 10.80 4.87
N ASN A 166 -29.84 11.01 5.95
CA ASN A 166 -29.39 11.71 7.14
C ASN A 166 -28.14 11.10 7.78
N SER A 167 -27.89 9.79 7.58
CA SER A 167 -26.71 9.09 8.07
C SER A 167 -25.38 9.56 7.46
N PHE A 168 -25.41 10.23 6.30
CA PHE A 168 -24.23 10.77 5.63
C PHE A 168 -24.04 12.27 5.84
N LEU A 169 -24.97 12.91 6.56
CA LEU A 169 -25.03 14.35 6.79
C LEU A 169 -24.49 14.70 8.17
N ASP A 170 -23.58 15.66 8.22
CA ASP A 170 -22.98 16.10 9.47
C ASP A 170 -23.76 17.26 10.10
N PHE A 171 -24.84 16.93 10.80
CA PHE A 171 -25.62 17.94 11.50
C PHE A 171 -24.89 18.44 12.75
N THR A 172 -24.84 19.77 12.95
CA THR A 172 -24.23 20.37 14.15
C THR A 172 -24.81 19.82 15.46
N SER A 173 -26.11 19.51 15.49
CA SER A 173 -26.80 18.93 16.66
C SER A 173 -26.53 17.44 16.86
N GLN A 174 -26.18 16.72 15.80
CA GLN A 174 -25.95 15.28 15.82
C GLN A 174 -24.87 14.92 14.80
N PRO A 175 -23.60 15.22 15.10
CA PRO A 175 -22.52 14.97 14.16
C PRO A 175 -22.32 13.48 13.95
N VAL A 176 -21.90 13.11 12.74
CA VAL A 176 -21.53 11.73 12.43
C VAL A 176 -20.25 11.41 13.19
N LYS A 177 -20.30 10.43 14.10
CA LYS A 177 -19.16 10.04 14.92
C LYS A 177 -18.22 9.06 14.23
N LYS A 178 -18.79 8.16 13.42
CA LYS A 178 -18.07 7.11 12.70
C LYS A 178 -18.72 6.84 11.36
N GLY A 179 -17.90 6.64 10.33
CA GLY A 179 -18.32 6.26 8.99
C GLY A 179 -18.21 7.38 7.94
N LEU A 180 -18.79 7.13 6.77
CA LEU A 180 -18.76 8.04 5.62
C LEU A 180 -19.60 9.30 5.87
N VAL A 181 -18.98 10.46 5.65
CA VAL A 181 -19.60 11.79 5.74
C VAL A 181 -19.39 12.54 4.44
N LEU A 182 -20.47 13.10 3.89
CA LEU A 182 -20.37 13.94 2.70
C LEU A 182 -19.88 15.35 3.05
N LEU A 183 -19.03 15.89 2.18
CA LEU A 183 -18.58 17.27 2.19
C LEU A 183 -19.59 18.12 1.41
N LEU A 184 -20.72 18.44 2.04
CA LEU A 184 -21.85 19.12 1.39
C LEU A 184 -21.45 20.45 0.75
N GLU A 185 -20.45 21.15 1.28
CA GLU A 185 -19.94 22.41 0.73
C GLU A 185 -19.36 22.26 -0.69
N LYS A 186 -19.08 21.04 -1.14
CA LYS A 186 -18.64 20.72 -2.50
C LYS A 186 -19.76 20.19 -3.40
N ILE A 187 -20.96 19.98 -2.86
CA ILE A 187 -22.04 19.24 -3.52
C ILE A 187 -23.29 20.12 -3.66
N ALA A 188 -23.67 20.82 -2.61
CA ALA A 188 -24.92 21.55 -2.49
C ALA A 188 -24.73 23.06 -2.59
N GLU A 189 -25.75 23.76 -3.09
CA GLU A 189 -25.76 25.22 -3.13
C GLU A 189 -25.65 25.81 -1.72
N VAL A 190 -24.89 26.91 -1.64
CA VAL A 190 -24.66 27.68 -0.41
C VAL A 190 -25.40 29.00 -0.57
N ASP A 191 -26.26 29.34 0.40
CA ASP A 191 -27.02 30.59 0.39
C ASP A 191 -26.14 31.82 0.67
N GLU A 192 -26.70 33.02 0.52
CA GLU A 192 -26.00 34.30 0.78
C GLU A 192 -25.45 34.42 2.20
N ALA A 193 -26.09 33.74 3.17
CA ALA A 193 -25.66 33.69 4.57
C ALA A 193 -24.64 32.57 4.85
N ARG A 194 -24.09 31.93 3.80
CA ARG A 194 -23.14 30.82 3.85
C ARG A 194 -23.68 29.55 4.51
N ARG A 195 -24.97 29.28 4.35
CA ARG A 195 -25.64 28.09 4.88
C ARG A 195 -26.06 27.17 3.73
N ILE A 196 -26.06 25.88 4.01
CA ILE A 196 -26.61 24.87 3.11
C ILE A 196 -28.01 24.55 3.63
N VAL A 197 -29.03 24.90 2.86
CA VAL A 197 -30.43 24.76 3.27
C VAL A 197 -31.11 23.73 2.35
N PRO A 198 -31.77 22.69 2.91
CA PRO A 198 -32.47 21.73 2.10
C PRO A 198 -33.68 22.36 1.41
N VAL A 199 -33.91 21.96 0.16
CA VAL A 199 -35.13 22.27 -0.60
C VAL A 199 -36.32 21.47 -0.08
N ALA A 200 -36.06 20.24 0.41
CA ALA A 200 -37.07 19.39 1.04
C ALA A 200 -36.44 18.52 2.14
N SER A 201 -37.20 18.30 3.22
CA SER A 201 -36.84 17.39 4.31
C SER A 201 -37.77 16.19 4.30
N LEU A 202 -37.20 14.99 4.13
CA LEU A 202 -37.91 13.70 4.17
C LEU A 202 -37.66 13.03 5.53
N SER A 203 -38.37 11.92 5.80
CA SER A 203 -38.29 11.22 7.08
C SER A 203 -36.89 10.74 7.46
N THR A 204 -36.07 10.36 6.48
CA THR A 204 -34.71 9.82 6.70
C THR A 204 -33.67 10.46 5.78
N SER A 205 -34.03 11.51 5.04
CA SER A 205 -33.18 12.11 4.01
C SER A 205 -33.45 13.61 3.87
N GLN A 206 -32.52 14.33 3.27
CA GLN A 206 -32.68 15.72 2.86
C GLN A 206 -32.38 15.87 1.37
N THR A 207 -33.13 16.75 0.71
CA THR A 207 -32.92 17.11 -0.69
C THR A 207 -32.32 18.50 -0.78
N PHE A 208 -31.23 18.65 -1.53
CA PHE A 208 -30.54 19.91 -1.74
C PHE A 208 -30.50 20.27 -3.21
N ALA A 209 -30.46 21.58 -3.50
CA ALA A 209 -30.05 22.06 -4.81
C ALA A 209 -28.55 21.79 -5.00
N VAL A 210 -28.18 21.33 -6.19
CA VAL A 210 -26.80 20.97 -6.52
C VAL A 210 -26.00 22.22 -6.86
N ALA A 211 -24.83 22.38 -6.24
CA ALA A 211 -23.92 23.48 -6.53
C ALA A 211 -23.52 23.49 -8.02
N GLU A 212 -23.38 24.69 -8.60
CA GLU A 212 -23.04 24.86 -10.03
C GLU A 212 -21.77 24.10 -10.41
N ASP A 213 -20.70 24.19 -9.60
CA ASP A 213 -19.43 23.50 -9.84
C ASP A 213 -19.59 21.98 -9.86
N PHE A 214 -20.37 21.42 -8.94
CA PHE A 214 -20.64 19.99 -8.91
C PHE A 214 -21.53 19.57 -10.08
N GLY A 215 -22.55 20.36 -10.41
CA GLY A 215 -23.41 20.16 -11.56
C GLY A 215 -22.63 20.14 -12.87
N ARG A 216 -21.70 21.08 -13.09
CA ARG A 216 -20.80 21.10 -14.25
C ARG A 216 -19.91 19.87 -14.29
N ARG A 217 -19.33 19.48 -13.15
CA ARG A 217 -18.50 18.27 -13.07
C ARG A 217 -19.27 17.00 -13.41
N LEU A 218 -20.54 16.90 -13.02
CA LEU A 218 -21.42 15.79 -13.39
C LEU A 218 -21.66 15.78 -14.91
N ASP A 219 -21.97 16.94 -15.48
CA ASP A 219 -22.20 17.09 -16.93
C ASP A 219 -20.93 16.72 -17.74
N ASP A 220 -19.75 17.21 -17.32
CA ASP A 220 -18.44 16.89 -17.91
C ASP A 220 -18.09 15.40 -17.79
N ALA A 221 -18.54 14.75 -16.72
CA ALA A 221 -18.41 13.31 -16.52
C ALA A 221 -19.44 12.48 -17.31
N GLY A 222 -20.32 13.13 -18.09
CA GLY A 222 -21.33 12.51 -18.93
C GLY A 222 -22.58 12.04 -18.19
N TYR A 223 -22.88 12.61 -17.01
CA TYR A 223 -24.12 12.31 -16.31
C TYR A 223 -25.33 12.91 -17.04
N LEU A 224 -26.41 12.13 -17.16
CA LEU A 224 -27.66 12.56 -17.79
C LEU A 224 -28.74 12.69 -16.73
N TRP A 225 -29.08 13.91 -16.37
CA TRP A 225 -30.12 14.21 -15.40
C TRP A 225 -31.45 13.53 -15.77
N LYS A 226 -31.97 12.77 -14.82
CA LYS A 226 -33.29 12.11 -14.91
C LYS A 226 -34.34 13.00 -14.25
N GLY A 227 -35.61 12.81 -14.61
CA GLY A 227 -36.73 13.47 -13.93
C GLY A 227 -36.87 13.02 -12.47
N GLU A 228 -38.02 13.29 -11.85
CA GLU A 228 -38.21 13.16 -10.40
C GLU A 228 -37.83 11.80 -9.77
N ALA A 229 -37.92 10.69 -10.53
CA ALA A 229 -37.50 9.37 -10.04
C ALA A 229 -36.00 9.27 -9.76
N GLY A 230 -35.18 10.08 -10.44
CA GLY A 230 -33.73 10.10 -10.29
C GLY A 230 -33.01 8.80 -10.63
N GLU A 231 -31.72 8.78 -10.30
CA GLU A 231 -30.93 7.56 -10.22
C GLU A 231 -29.88 7.68 -9.10
N CYS A 232 -29.35 6.56 -8.64
CA CYS A 232 -28.31 6.55 -7.62
C CYS A 232 -27.04 7.24 -8.15
N ILE A 233 -26.32 7.97 -7.31
CA ILE A 233 -25.12 8.72 -7.67
C ILE A 233 -24.01 7.82 -8.23
N GLY A 234 -23.97 6.54 -7.84
CA GLY A 234 -23.14 5.52 -8.47
C GLY A 234 -21.67 5.92 -8.55
N LYS A 235 -21.08 5.88 -9.74
CA LYS A 235 -19.65 6.22 -9.96
C LYS A 235 -19.33 7.72 -9.81
N TYR A 236 -20.35 8.58 -9.71
CA TYR A 236 -20.18 10.03 -9.60
C TYR A 236 -19.98 10.50 -8.15
N LEU A 237 -19.98 9.59 -7.18
CA LEU A 237 -19.52 9.87 -5.82
C LEU A 237 -17.99 9.85 -5.79
N PHE A 238 -17.38 10.98 -6.16
CA PHE A 238 -15.93 11.12 -6.27
C PHE A 238 -15.25 11.21 -4.89
N ALA A 239 -13.98 10.79 -4.83
CA ALA A 239 -13.18 10.72 -3.59
C ALA A 239 -13.11 12.03 -2.79
N ASP A 240 -13.17 13.17 -3.46
CA ASP A 240 -13.07 14.48 -2.82
C ASP A 240 -14.41 15.00 -2.28
N LEU A 241 -15.52 14.27 -2.47
CA LEU A 241 -16.86 14.64 -2.01
C LEU A 241 -17.21 14.07 -0.64
N PHE A 242 -16.35 13.23 -0.06
CA PHE A 242 -16.60 12.60 1.22
C PHE A 242 -15.32 12.35 1.98
N GLN A 243 -15.47 12.09 3.28
CA GLN A 243 -14.41 11.63 4.16
C GLN A 243 -14.96 10.54 5.07
N PHE A 244 -14.07 9.73 5.63
CA PHE A 244 -14.44 8.81 6.70
C PHE A 244 -14.05 9.41 8.05
N ARG A 245 -14.97 9.32 9.01
CA ARG A 245 -14.67 9.58 10.41
C ARG A 245 -14.44 8.27 11.13
N GLU A 246 -13.36 8.21 11.87
CA GLU A 246 -13.00 7.08 12.70
C GLU A 246 -12.59 7.59 14.07
N ASP A 247 -12.89 6.78 15.09
CA ASP A 247 -12.50 7.01 16.46
C ASP A 247 -11.44 5.96 16.81
N PHE A 248 -10.18 6.29 16.52
CA PHE A 248 -9.04 5.43 16.84
C PHE A 248 -8.75 5.52 18.34
N ARG A 249 -9.54 4.79 19.14
CA ARG A 249 -9.33 4.64 20.58
C ARG A 249 -8.30 3.54 20.84
N ASP A 250 -7.04 3.78 20.49
CA ASP A 250 -5.86 3.12 21.09
C ASP A 250 -4.58 3.61 20.40
N ASN A 251 -3.46 3.58 21.12
CA ASN A 251 -2.12 3.77 20.56
C ASN A 251 -1.42 2.44 20.26
N ASP A 252 -2.19 1.39 19.99
CA ASP A 252 -1.65 0.07 19.69
C ASP A 252 -1.06 0.03 18.27
N ASP A 253 0.13 -0.57 18.16
CA ASP A 253 0.79 -0.87 16.89
C ASP A 253 -0.08 -1.77 15.99
N SER A 254 -1.03 -2.51 16.57
CA SER A 254 -1.97 -3.38 15.85
C SER A 254 -2.90 -2.62 14.88
N ILE A 255 -3.15 -1.33 15.15
CA ILE A 255 -4.01 -0.46 14.32
C ILE A 255 -3.24 0.53 13.45
N LEU A 256 -1.91 0.46 13.44
CA LEU A 256 -1.04 1.36 12.67
C LEU A 256 -1.42 1.37 11.19
N LEU A 257 -1.74 0.19 10.63
CA LEU A 257 -2.16 0.04 9.24
C LEU A 257 -3.46 0.80 8.95
N GLU A 258 -4.47 0.64 9.80
CA GLU A 258 -5.78 1.29 9.63
C GLU A 258 -5.65 2.82 9.75
N ARG A 259 -4.91 3.29 10.76
CA ARG A 259 -4.63 4.72 10.96
C ARG A 259 -3.90 5.33 9.77
N SER A 260 -2.92 4.61 9.22
CA SER A 260 -2.13 5.07 8.07
C SER A 260 -2.98 5.22 6.81
N LEU A 261 -3.93 4.30 6.59
CA LEU A 261 -4.79 4.34 5.41
C LEU A 261 -5.99 5.27 5.54
N ALA A 262 -6.41 5.62 6.76
CA ALA A 262 -7.64 6.36 7.05
C ALA A 262 -7.82 7.62 6.19
N GLU A 263 -6.79 8.47 6.11
CA GLU A 263 -6.79 9.71 5.32
C GLU A 263 -7.01 9.45 3.82
N PHE A 264 -6.56 8.30 3.33
CA PHE A 264 -6.61 7.94 1.91
C PHE A 264 -7.80 7.06 1.55
N MET A 265 -8.63 6.66 2.52
CA MET A 265 -9.76 5.76 2.28
C MET A 265 -10.69 6.25 1.16
N PRO A 266 -11.04 7.54 1.04
CA PRO A 266 -11.85 8.00 -0.09
C PRO A 266 -11.22 7.68 -1.44
N THR A 267 -9.90 7.85 -1.58
CA THR A 267 -9.17 7.53 -2.82
C THR A 267 -9.06 6.01 -3.05
N ILE A 268 -8.95 5.23 -1.98
CA ILE A 268 -8.85 3.76 -2.04
C ILE A 268 -10.18 3.15 -2.51
N VAL A 269 -11.29 3.51 -1.88
CA VAL A 269 -12.61 2.90 -2.17
C VAL A 269 -13.17 3.32 -3.52
N THR A 270 -12.79 4.49 -4.03
CA THR A 270 -13.17 4.94 -5.38
C THR A 270 -12.27 4.39 -6.48
N SER A 271 -11.18 3.69 -6.14
CA SER A 271 -10.26 3.10 -7.11
C SER A 271 -10.92 1.92 -7.83
N ALA A 272 -10.58 1.71 -9.10
CA ALA A 272 -10.98 0.49 -9.83
C ALA A 272 -10.45 -0.79 -9.18
N ASN A 273 -9.29 -0.71 -8.51
CA ASN A 273 -8.69 -1.81 -7.75
C ASN A 273 -8.33 -1.33 -6.33
N PRO A 274 -9.27 -1.37 -5.37
CA PRO A 274 -9.02 -0.91 -4.00
C PRO A 274 -7.87 -1.66 -3.29
N PRO A 275 -7.72 -3.00 -3.39
CA PRO A 275 -6.60 -3.71 -2.76
C PRO A 275 -5.24 -3.25 -3.27
N LEU A 276 -5.08 -3.10 -4.60
CA LEU A 276 -3.86 -2.58 -5.21
C LEU A 276 -3.57 -1.15 -4.74
N LYS A 277 -4.60 -0.28 -4.75
CA LYS A 277 -4.44 1.12 -4.34
C LYS A 277 -4.01 1.23 -2.87
N ALA A 278 -4.58 0.42 -2.00
CA ALA A 278 -4.20 0.37 -0.59
C ALA A 278 -2.75 -0.12 -0.40
N ALA A 279 -2.35 -1.19 -1.09
CA ALA A 279 -0.99 -1.71 -1.03
C ALA A 279 0.05 -0.67 -1.47
N ILE A 280 -0.22 0.05 -2.57
CA ILE A 280 0.62 1.14 -3.06
C ILE A 280 0.74 2.25 -2.02
N ILE A 281 -0.36 2.66 -1.39
CA ILE A 281 -0.32 3.76 -0.41
C ILE A 281 0.51 3.36 0.82
N ILE A 282 0.40 2.11 1.29
CA ILE A 282 1.23 1.62 2.41
C ILE A 282 2.71 1.71 2.09
N ILE A 283 3.13 1.30 0.89
CA ILE A 283 4.52 1.40 0.44
C ILE A 283 5.04 2.83 0.61
N GLN A 284 4.26 3.83 0.18
CA GLN A 284 4.68 5.23 0.23
C GLN A 284 4.74 5.80 1.65
N LEU A 285 3.77 5.44 2.48
CA LEU A 285 3.72 5.87 3.88
C LEU A 285 4.86 5.27 4.69
N GLU A 286 5.11 3.97 4.51
CA GLU A 286 6.19 3.26 5.19
C GLU A 286 7.55 3.75 4.74
N PHE A 287 7.76 3.99 3.44
CA PHE A 287 9.03 4.53 2.96
C PHE A 287 9.37 5.86 3.62
N THR A 288 8.42 6.79 3.67
CA THR A 288 8.60 8.08 4.33
C THR A 288 8.96 7.89 5.81
N ARG A 289 8.14 7.10 6.53
CA ARG A 289 8.32 6.84 7.96
C ARG A 289 9.67 6.22 8.28
N ILE A 290 10.14 5.31 7.42
CA ILE A 290 11.36 4.56 7.65
C ILE A 290 12.59 5.37 7.27
N VAL A 291 12.59 6.09 6.15
CA VAL A 291 13.66 7.03 5.81
C VAL A 291 13.83 8.06 6.92
N GLU A 292 12.73 8.62 7.44
CA GLU A 292 12.78 9.49 8.62
C GLU A 292 13.40 8.74 9.80
N SER A 293 12.90 7.56 10.18
CA SER A 293 13.46 6.81 11.31
C SER A 293 14.95 6.50 11.18
N ILE A 294 15.46 6.30 9.97
CA ILE A 294 16.88 6.05 9.69
C ILE A 294 17.69 7.33 9.84
N HIS A 295 17.18 8.48 9.38
CA HIS A 295 17.84 9.79 9.54
C HIS A 295 17.87 10.27 11.00
N TRP A 296 16.78 10.06 11.73
CA TRP A 296 16.71 10.41 13.15
C TRP A 296 17.48 9.42 14.02
N GLY A 297 17.59 8.19 13.56
CA GLY A 297 18.37 7.12 14.15
C GLY A 297 19.88 7.28 13.95
N GLY A 298 20.67 6.61 14.78
CA GLY A 298 22.13 6.54 14.67
C GLY A 298 22.65 5.14 14.32
N GLU A 299 21.74 4.17 14.15
CA GLU A 299 22.05 2.74 14.09
C GLU A 299 22.89 2.38 12.86
N TYR A 300 22.65 3.05 11.74
CA TYR A 300 23.35 2.83 10.48
C TYR A 300 24.48 3.85 10.22
N ALA A 301 24.85 4.68 11.21
CA ALA A 301 25.88 5.69 11.03
C ALA A 301 27.22 5.06 10.58
N GLY A 302 27.83 5.62 9.53
CA GLY A 302 29.09 5.14 8.97
C GLY A 302 29.01 3.80 8.22
N LYS A 303 27.81 3.33 7.87
CA LYS A 303 27.59 2.09 7.11
C LYS A 303 27.02 2.35 5.73
N ASN A 304 27.29 1.43 4.80
CA ASN A 304 26.53 1.37 3.56
C ASN A 304 25.14 0.79 3.85
N LEU A 305 24.09 1.47 3.41
CA LEU A 305 22.71 1.06 3.58
C LEU A 305 21.94 1.29 2.27
N LEU A 306 21.30 0.24 1.78
CA LEU A 306 20.36 0.31 0.66
C LEU A 306 18.97 -0.10 1.17
N TYR A 307 18.06 0.85 1.25
CA TYR A 307 16.66 0.58 1.57
C TYR A 307 15.81 0.72 0.31
N ILE A 308 15.21 -0.38 -0.15
CA ILE A 308 14.33 -0.42 -1.32
C ILE A 308 12.92 -0.79 -0.89
N THR A 309 11.95 -0.10 -1.47
CA THR A 309 10.52 -0.39 -1.33
C THR A 309 9.88 -0.68 -2.68
N GLY A 310 8.85 -1.52 -2.68
CA GLY A 310 8.08 -1.85 -3.87
C GLY A 310 6.86 -2.69 -3.58
N LEU A 311 6.23 -3.19 -4.64
CA LEU A 311 5.04 -4.03 -4.58
C LEU A 311 5.37 -5.45 -5.01
N ASN A 312 4.98 -6.42 -4.18
CA ASN A 312 4.94 -7.83 -4.56
C ASN A 312 3.61 -8.14 -5.23
N ILE A 313 3.67 -8.62 -6.47
CA ILE A 313 2.51 -9.10 -7.22
C ILE A 313 2.55 -10.63 -7.17
N ASP A 314 1.59 -11.21 -6.48
CA ASP A 314 1.51 -12.66 -6.28
C ASP A 314 0.64 -13.29 -7.37
N ILE A 315 1.23 -14.19 -8.14
CA ILE A 315 0.57 -14.92 -9.21
C ILE A 315 0.44 -16.38 -8.79
N SER A 316 -0.78 -16.89 -8.82
CA SER A 316 -1.07 -18.28 -8.50
C SER A 316 -0.46 -19.25 -9.51
N GLU A 317 -0.40 -20.53 -9.14
CA GLU A 317 -0.03 -21.60 -10.08
C GLU A 317 -0.92 -21.55 -11.32
N PHE A 318 -0.30 -21.71 -12.49
CA PHE A 318 -0.95 -21.59 -13.80
C PHE A 318 -0.23 -22.51 -14.78
N GLU A 319 -0.97 -23.30 -15.57
CA GLU A 319 -0.43 -24.14 -16.67
C GLU A 319 0.81 -24.98 -16.32
N GLY A 320 0.90 -25.50 -15.09
CA GLY A 320 2.05 -26.30 -14.63
C GLY A 320 3.27 -25.47 -14.22
N PHE A 321 3.20 -24.14 -14.30
CA PHE A 321 4.15 -23.23 -13.67
C PHE A 321 3.81 -23.04 -12.19
N PRO A 322 4.83 -23.02 -11.31
CA PRO A 322 4.63 -22.79 -9.89
C PRO A 322 4.10 -21.39 -9.62
N ALA A 323 3.44 -21.20 -8.47
CA ALA A 323 3.13 -19.87 -7.97
C ALA A 323 4.41 -19.02 -7.92
N THR A 324 4.28 -17.77 -8.33
CA THR A 324 5.42 -16.88 -8.50
C THR A 324 5.08 -15.48 -7.99
N THR A 325 6.12 -14.73 -7.68
CA THR A 325 6.00 -13.34 -7.23
C THR A 325 6.83 -12.47 -8.16
N TYR A 326 6.26 -11.34 -8.56
CA TYR A 326 6.96 -10.27 -9.26
C TYR A 326 7.18 -9.11 -8.30
N PHE A 327 8.32 -8.46 -8.39
CA PHE A 327 8.62 -7.23 -7.66
C PHE A 327 8.49 -6.04 -8.60
N VAL A 328 7.73 -5.03 -8.19
CA VAL A 328 7.68 -3.71 -8.83
C VAL A 328 8.43 -2.73 -7.92
N PRO A 329 9.66 -2.31 -8.26
CA PRO A 329 10.38 -1.31 -7.47
C PRO A 329 9.65 0.03 -7.50
N TRP A 330 9.68 0.79 -6.41
CA TRP A 330 9.08 2.12 -6.35
C TRP A 330 10.04 3.22 -5.91
N ALA A 331 10.76 3.03 -4.81
CA ALA A 331 11.73 4.02 -4.35
C ALA A 331 12.88 3.36 -3.61
N ALA A 332 14.02 4.03 -3.56
CA ALA A 332 15.15 3.59 -2.75
C ALA A 332 15.82 4.75 -2.02
N TYR A 333 16.27 4.48 -0.80
CA TYR A 333 17.19 5.32 -0.06
C TYR A 333 18.56 4.67 -0.05
N VAL A 334 19.59 5.45 -0.40
CA VAL A 334 20.98 4.98 -0.49
C VAL A 334 21.82 5.83 0.46
N GLN A 335 22.52 5.17 1.36
CA GLN A 335 23.53 5.77 2.21
C GLN A 335 24.84 5.01 2.00
N LEU A 336 25.93 5.73 1.79
CA LEU A 336 27.26 5.16 1.67
C LEU A 336 28.12 5.61 2.86
N SER A 337 29.01 4.74 3.30
CA SER A 337 29.92 4.96 4.44
C SER A 337 31.01 6.01 4.17
N GLY A 338 31.19 6.41 2.91
CA GLY A 338 32.06 7.52 2.47
C GLY A 338 31.27 8.62 1.77
N ASP A 339 31.94 9.44 0.96
CA ASP A 339 31.27 10.49 0.18
C ASP A 339 30.32 9.85 -0.84
N ALA A 340 29.03 9.98 -0.60
CA ALA A 340 28.02 9.57 -1.56
C ALA A 340 27.97 10.60 -2.71
N PRO A 341 27.92 10.15 -3.98
CA PRO A 341 27.59 11.02 -5.10
C PRO A 341 26.34 11.87 -4.84
N GLU A 342 26.32 13.08 -5.39
CA GLU A 342 25.17 14.00 -5.28
C GLU A 342 23.86 13.34 -5.74
N ASP A 343 23.92 12.40 -6.68
CA ASP A 343 22.79 11.60 -7.18
C ASP A 343 22.08 10.77 -6.08
N TYR A 344 22.72 10.53 -4.92
CA TYR A 344 22.13 9.81 -3.78
C TYR A 344 21.79 10.72 -2.58
N SER A 345 21.92 12.03 -2.73
CA SER A 345 21.47 13.02 -1.73
C SER A 345 19.97 12.97 -1.47
N HIS A 346 19.21 12.47 -2.44
CA HIS A 346 17.78 12.28 -2.37
C HIS A 346 17.41 10.83 -2.70
N PRO A 347 16.22 10.37 -2.28
CA PRO A 347 15.71 9.08 -2.69
C PRO A 347 15.71 8.88 -4.21
N LEU A 348 16.05 7.68 -4.64
CA LEU A 348 15.92 7.24 -6.02
C LEU A 348 14.44 6.97 -6.32
N GLU A 349 13.90 7.72 -7.28
CA GLU A 349 12.52 7.57 -7.76
C GLU A 349 12.37 6.37 -8.72
N GLN A 350 11.13 5.91 -8.88
CA GLN A 350 10.78 4.64 -9.52
C GLN A 350 11.46 4.35 -10.86
N ASP A 351 11.35 5.26 -11.83
CA ASP A 351 11.87 5.04 -13.18
C ASP A 351 13.41 4.93 -13.18
N HIS A 352 14.08 5.74 -12.35
CA HIS A 352 15.54 5.70 -12.21
C HIS A 352 15.99 4.43 -11.48
N LEU A 353 15.33 4.08 -10.37
CA LEU A 353 15.60 2.86 -9.63
C LEU A 353 15.43 1.61 -10.50
N PHE A 354 14.33 1.52 -11.25
CA PHE A 354 14.09 0.40 -12.16
C PHE A 354 15.21 0.27 -13.19
N LYS A 355 15.62 1.39 -13.81
CA LYS A 355 16.73 1.40 -14.76
C LYS A 355 18.03 0.87 -14.14
N LEU A 356 18.40 1.35 -12.95
CA LEU A 356 19.60 0.91 -12.24
C LEU A 356 19.58 -0.59 -11.93
N ILE A 357 18.43 -1.15 -11.52
CA ILE A 357 18.26 -2.58 -11.28
C ILE A 357 18.40 -3.36 -12.60
N MET A 358 17.78 -2.91 -13.68
CA MET A 358 17.79 -3.60 -14.97
C MET A 358 19.14 -3.55 -15.69
N GLU A 359 20.00 -2.57 -15.38
CA GLU A 359 21.39 -2.51 -15.84
C GLU A 359 22.26 -3.62 -15.20
N GLN A 360 21.85 -4.17 -14.05
CA GLN A 360 22.59 -5.24 -13.39
C GLN A 360 22.39 -6.59 -14.08
N LYS A 361 23.39 -7.47 -13.98
CA LYS A 361 23.31 -8.83 -14.51
C LYS A 361 22.37 -9.71 -13.68
N ILE A 362 21.74 -10.69 -14.32
CA ILE A 362 20.96 -11.74 -13.63
C ILE A 362 21.85 -12.84 -13.05
N GLU A 363 23.09 -12.96 -13.53
CA GLU A 363 24.05 -13.91 -13.00
C GLU A 363 24.63 -13.39 -11.69
N ASN A 364 24.54 -14.21 -10.65
CA ASN A 364 25.25 -14.00 -9.40
C ASN A 364 26.20 -15.18 -9.15
N PRO A 365 27.50 -15.06 -9.48
CA PRO A 365 28.47 -16.13 -9.24
C PRO A 365 28.76 -16.36 -7.75
N ALA A 366 28.28 -15.48 -6.87
CA ALA A 366 28.39 -15.61 -5.42
C ALA A 366 27.24 -16.36 -4.76
N GLN A 367 26.18 -16.71 -5.51
CA GLN A 367 25.03 -17.41 -4.93
C GLN A 367 25.45 -18.74 -4.30
N ILE A 368 24.80 -19.10 -3.20
CA ILE A 368 25.01 -20.38 -2.53
C ILE A 368 24.06 -21.44 -3.09
N ASP A 369 24.50 -22.71 -3.02
CA ASP A 369 23.60 -23.85 -3.21
C ASP A 369 23.06 -24.28 -1.83
N LEU A 370 21.76 -24.03 -1.62
CA LEU A 370 21.10 -24.35 -0.35
C LEU A 370 21.13 -25.86 -0.02
N LYS A 371 21.18 -26.76 -1.01
CA LYS A 371 21.26 -28.20 -0.77
C LYS A 371 22.66 -28.61 -0.31
N ASP A 372 23.69 -27.99 -0.90
CA ASP A 372 25.06 -28.20 -0.47
C ASP A 372 25.24 -27.69 0.97
N GLU A 373 24.68 -26.52 1.29
CA GLU A 373 24.69 -25.99 2.67
C GLU A 373 24.04 -26.94 3.67
N ILE A 374 22.82 -27.41 3.38
CA ILE A 374 22.12 -28.38 4.22
C ILE A 374 22.96 -29.66 4.39
N SER A 375 23.60 -30.13 3.31
CA SER A 375 24.48 -31.30 3.37
C SER A 375 25.69 -31.08 4.28
N ARG A 376 26.31 -29.90 4.25
CA ARG A 376 27.38 -29.52 5.18
C ARG A 376 26.89 -29.47 6.64
N MET A 377 25.69 -28.93 6.87
CA MET A 377 25.09 -28.89 8.22
C MET A 377 24.83 -30.30 8.77
N LEU A 378 24.37 -31.24 7.94
CA LEU A 378 24.14 -32.63 8.36
C LEU A 378 25.44 -33.39 8.67
N GLN A 379 26.56 -32.97 8.08
CA GLN A 379 27.89 -33.52 8.35
C GLN A 379 28.58 -32.86 9.56
N ALA A 380 28.04 -31.75 10.08
CA ALA A 380 28.64 -31.05 11.20
C ALA A 380 28.63 -31.91 12.49
N PRO A 381 29.66 -31.78 13.35
CA PRO A 381 29.67 -32.47 14.63
C PRO A 381 28.43 -32.15 15.46
N ARG A 382 27.84 -33.18 16.09
CA ARG A 382 26.78 -32.97 17.08
C ARG A 382 27.41 -32.48 18.37
N PHE A 383 27.04 -31.28 18.80
CA PHE A 383 27.44 -30.74 20.10
C PHE A 383 26.45 -31.18 21.19
N ASP A 384 26.97 -31.57 22.35
CA ASP A 384 26.17 -31.79 23.56
C ASP A 384 25.82 -30.43 24.17
N ILE A 385 24.65 -29.89 23.79
CA ILE A 385 24.17 -28.58 24.24
C ILE A 385 23.68 -28.74 25.69
N ARG A 386 24.45 -28.21 26.65
CA ARG A 386 24.11 -28.25 28.07
C ARG A 386 23.56 -26.91 28.54
N SER A 387 22.53 -26.97 29.38
CA SER A 387 22.09 -25.81 30.15
C SER A 387 23.20 -25.39 31.13
N PRO A 388 23.31 -24.08 31.45
CA PRO A 388 24.14 -23.64 32.56
C PRO A 388 23.76 -24.39 33.85
N GLN A 389 24.75 -24.79 34.65
CA GLN A 389 24.51 -25.26 36.01
C GLN A 389 24.23 -24.03 36.89
N GLU A 390 23.17 -24.08 37.71
CA GLU A 390 22.81 -23.03 38.67
C GLU A 390 23.85 -22.84 39.78
#